data_AF-A0A452EM53-F1
#
_entry.id   AF-A0A452EM53-F1
#
_cell.length_a   1.000
_cell.length_b   1.000
_cell.length_c   1.000
_cell.angle_alpha   90.00
_cell.angle_beta   90.00
_cell.angle_gamma   90.00
#
_symmetry.space_group_name_H-M   'P 1'
#
loop_
_entity.id
_entity.type
_entity.pdbx_description
1 polymer ?
#
loop_
_entity_poly.entity_id
_entity_poly.type
_entity_poly.pdbx_seq_one_letter_code
_entity_poly.pdbx_strand_id
1 'polypeptide(L)'
;MAGLPHRIIKETQRLPAEPVPGIKAKPDGSNARYFHVVIASPQDSHFEGGVLKLELFLPEEYPMAALKISGPQHCRFTQFCYRSRLC
;
A
#
# COMPACT_ATOMS: atom_id res chain seq x y z
N MET A 1 -24.18 -1.46 -11.85
CA MET A 1 -23.06 -1.32 -10.90
C MET A 1 -21.98 -2.29 -11.33
N ALA A 2 -20.88 -1.79 -11.91
CA ALA A 2 -19.75 -2.66 -12.23
C ALA A 2 -19.19 -3.18 -10.90
N GLY A 3 -19.42 -4.46 -10.62
CA GLY A 3 -18.95 -5.08 -9.39
C GLY A 3 -17.44 -4.97 -9.30
N LEU A 4 -16.92 -4.66 -8.11
CA LEU A 4 -15.49 -4.73 -7.87
C LEU A 4 -15.00 -6.15 -8.14
N PRO A 5 -13.84 -6.33 -8.80
CA PRO A 5 -13.31 -7.65 -9.05
C PRO A 5 -13.07 -8.38 -7.72
N HIS A 6 -13.42 -9.67 -7.70
CA HIS A 6 -13.40 -10.50 -6.49
C HIS A 6 -12.05 -10.52 -5.76
N ARG A 7 -10.95 -10.29 -6.49
CA ARG A 7 -9.60 -10.19 -5.91
C ARG A 7 -9.44 -8.99 -4.98
N ILE A 8 -9.90 -7.80 -5.40
CA ILE A 8 -9.82 -6.57 -4.58
C ILE A 8 -10.64 -6.72 -3.30
N ILE A 9 -11.83 -7.33 -3.41
CA ILE A 9 -12.69 -7.60 -2.25
C ILE A 9 -11.95 -8.51 -1.25
N LYS A 10 -11.36 -9.61 -1.73
CA LYS A 10 -10.59 -10.54 -0.88
C LYS A 10 -9.38 -9.88 -0.22
N GLU A 11 -8.61 -9.08 -0.96
CA GLU A 11 -7.45 -8.37 -0.40
C GLU A 11 -7.88 -7.35 0.66
N THR A 12 -8.94 -6.58 0.38
CA THR A 12 -9.50 -5.62 1.34
C THR A 12 -10.01 -6.30 2.61
N GLN A 13 -10.60 -7.49 2.51
CA GLN A 13 -11.05 -8.29 3.66
C GLN A 13 -9.88 -8.92 4.43
N ARG A 14 -8.75 -9.20 3.78
CA ARG A 14 -7.56 -9.79 4.44
C ARG A 14 -6.76 -8.76 5.24
N LEU A 15 -6.67 -7.52 4.75
CA LEU A 15 -5.95 -6.42 5.44
C LEU A 15 -6.34 -6.24 6.93
N PRO A 16 -7.63 -6.27 7.32
CA PRO A 16 -8.01 -6.21 8.74
C PRO A 16 -7.80 -7.52 9.50
N ALA A 17 -7.83 -8.67 8.81
CA ALA A 17 -7.64 -9.98 9.44
C ALA A 17 -6.16 -10.28 9.75
N GLU A 18 -5.26 -9.84 8.87
CA GLU A 18 -3.82 -10.04 8.98
C GLU A 18 -3.09 -8.68 8.84
N PRO A 19 -3.09 -7.85 9.89
CA PRO A 19 -2.41 -6.57 9.85
C PRO A 19 -0.89 -6.78 9.83
N VAL A 20 -0.24 -6.22 8.81
CA VAL A 20 1.22 -6.26 8.72
C VAL A 20 1.81 -5.24 9.71
N PRO A 21 2.74 -5.64 10.60
CA PRO A 21 3.36 -4.72 11.54
C PRO A 21 3.99 -3.52 10.82
N GLY A 22 3.61 -2.31 11.22
CA GLY A 22 4.13 -1.08 10.61
C GLY A 22 3.53 -0.71 9.26
N ILE A 23 2.56 -1.46 8.70
CA ILE A 23 1.89 -1.10 7.45
C ILE A 23 0.38 -1.07 7.67
N LYS A 24 -0.26 0.05 7.33
CA LYS A 24 -1.71 0.24 7.40
C LYS A 24 -2.22 0.64 6.02
N ALA A 25 -2.90 -0.26 5.34
CA ALA A 25 -3.57 0.04 4.07
C ALA A 25 -5.08 0.13 4.30
N LYS A 26 -5.71 1.22 3.83
CA LYS A 26 -7.16 1.41 3.88
C LYS A 26 -7.69 1.82 2.51
N PRO A 27 -8.74 1.18 1.99
CA PRO A 27 -9.40 1.64 0.78
C PRO A 27 -10.03 3.01 1.01
N ASP A 28 -10.11 3.81 -0.04
CA ASP A 28 -10.83 5.08 -0.03
C ASP A 28 -12.36 4.85 -0.06
N GLY A 29 -13.11 5.74 0.58
CA GLY A 29 -14.57 5.63 0.67
C GLY A 29 -15.29 5.96 -0.65
N SER A 30 -14.69 6.79 -1.51
CA SER A 30 -15.27 7.13 -2.81
C SER A 30 -14.88 6.16 -3.90
N ASN A 31 -13.71 5.51 -3.79
CA ASN A 31 -13.21 4.61 -4.81
C ASN A 31 -12.39 3.46 -4.20
N ALA A 32 -12.96 2.26 -4.21
CA ALA A 32 -12.31 1.06 -3.68
C ALA A 32 -11.08 0.58 -4.49
N ARG A 33 -10.72 1.24 -5.59
CA ARG A 33 -9.45 1.04 -6.32
C ARG A 33 -8.32 1.93 -5.82
N TYR A 34 -8.62 2.91 -4.97
CA TYR A 34 -7.63 3.76 -4.31
C TYR A 34 -7.42 3.29 -2.89
N PHE A 35 -6.16 3.20 -2.48
CA PHE A 35 -5.79 2.84 -1.12
C PHE A 35 -4.82 3.87 -0.55
N HIS A 36 -5.14 4.31 0.66
CA HIS A 36 -4.26 5.09 1.50
C HIS A 36 -3.41 4.12 2.31
N VAL A 37 -2.11 4.11 2.05
CA VAL A 37 -1.16 3.27 2.75
C VAL A 37 -0.27 4.12 3.63
N VAL A 38 -0.24 3.78 4.91
CA VAL A 38 0.57 4.44 5.91
C VAL A 38 1.58 3.42 6.42
N ILE A 39 2.86 3.72 6.21
CA ILE A 39 3.97 2.86 6.60
C ILE A 39 4.76 3.55 7.70
N ALA A 40 4.93 2.87 8.84
CA ALA A 40 5.86 3.27 9.87
C ALA A 40 7.29 2.93 9.42
N SER A 41 8.20 3.87 9.58
CA SER A 41 9.61 3.62 9.32
C SER A 41 10.16 2.57 10.28
N PRO A 42 11.00 1.63 9.79
CA PRO A 42 11.69 0.69 10.65
C PRO A 42 12.66 1.44 11.57
N GLN A 43 12.87 0.87 12.76
CA GLN A 43 13.74 1.44 13.80
C GLN A 43 15.19 1.58 13.32
N ASP A 44 15.66 0.70 12.44
CA ASP A 44 17.04 0.75 11.92
C ASP A 44 17.22 1.66 10.68
N SER A 45 16.37 2.66 10.49
CA SER A 45 16.49 3.60 9.37
C SER A 45 16.69 5.03 9.87
N HIS A 46 17.30 5.89 9.05
CA HIS A 46 17.40 7.32 9.35
C HIS A 46 16.04 8.02 9.56
N PHE A 47 14.95 7.36 9.17
CA PHE A 47 13.59 7.82 9.34
C PHE A 47 12.88 7.19 10.54
N GLU A 48 13.62 6.56 11.48
CA GLU A 48 13.07 5.97 12.70
C GLU A 48 12.05 6.90 13.39
N GLY A 49 10.89 6.34 13.76
CA GLY A 49 9.76 7.10 14.33
C GLY A 49 8.95 7.92 13.31
N GLY A 50 9.39 7.96 12.05
CA GLY A 50 8.67 8.58 10.94
C GLY A 50 7.51 7.73 10.42
N VAL A 51 6.54 8.41 9.82
CA VAL A 51 5.39 7.78 9.15
C VAL A 51 5.33 8.27 7.71
N LEU A 52 5.38 7.33 6.77
CA LEU A 52 5.29 7.57 5.34
C LEU A 52 3.86 7.34 4.86
N LYS A 53 3.31 8.33 4.17
CA LYS A 53 2.00 8.23 3.52
C LYS A 53 2.23 7.97 2.03
N LEU A 54 1.65 6.89 1.54
CA LEU A 54 1.70 6.44 0.16
C LEU A 54 0.29 6.25 -0.35
N GLU A 55 0.11 6.51 -1.64
CA GLU A 55 -1.15 6.28 -2.34
C GLU A 55 -0.95 5.15 -3.34
N LEU A 56 -1.82 4.15 -3.26
CA LEU A 56 -1.87 3.05 -4.22
C LEU A 56 -3.08 3.21 -5.11
N PHE A 57 -2.85 3.04 -6.41
CA PHE A 57 -3.88 3.03 -7.42
C PHE A 57 -3.89 1.70 -8.17
N LEU A 58 -5.04 1.03 -8.15
CA LEU A 58 -5.28 -0.20 -8.92
C LEU A 58 -5.91 0.13 -10.27
N PRO A 59 -5.20 -0.16 -11.39
CA PRO A 59 -5.75 0.03 -12.73
C PRO A 59 -6.90 -0.95 -13.01
N GLU A 60 -7.57 -0.76 -14.14
CA GLU A 60 -8.67 -1.63 -14.55
C GLU A 60 -8.21 -3.04 -14.89
N GLU A 61 -7.03 -3.18 -15.49
CA GLU A 61 -6.47 -4.47 -15.88
C GLU A 61 -5.87 -5.25 -14.70
N TYR A 62 -6.06 -4.84 -13.44
CA TYR A 62 -5.61 -5.63 -12.29
C TYR A 62 -6.37 -6.96 -12.22
N PRO A 63 -5.69 -8.11 -12.08
CA PRO A 63 -4.29 -8.27 -11.65
C PRO A 63 -3.22 -8.39 -12.73
N MET A 64 -3.59 -8.25 -14.00
CA MET A 64 -2.69 -8.38 -15.16
C MET A 64 -1.78 -7.17 -15.33
N ALA A 65 -2.24 -6.00 -14.92
CA ALA A 65 -1.39 -4.82 -14.74
C ALA A 65 -0.96 -4.65 -13.28
N ALA A 66 0.28 -4.19 -13.10
CA ALA A 66 0.82 -3.84 -11.80
C ALA A 66 0.09 -2.63 -11.19
N LEU A 67 0.03 -2.62 -9.87
CA LEU A 67 -0.43 -1.47 -9.10
C LEU A 67 0.53 -0.27 -9.28
N LYS A 68 -0.02 0.95 -9.27
CA LYS A 68 0.76 2.19 -9.29
C LYS A 68 0.90 2.70 -7.86
N ILE A 69 2.14 2.96 -7.44
CA ILE A 69 2.45 3.56 -6.14
C ILE A 69 2.88 5.00 -6.38
N SER A 70 2.20 5.94 -5.73
CA SER A 70 2.58 7.35 -5.67
C SER A 70 3.01 7.67 -4.24
N GLY A 71 4.19 8.27 -4.07
CA GLY A 71 4.71 8.65 -2.77
C GLY A 71 5.58 9.90 -2.84
N PRO A 72 5.77 10.62 -1.72
CA PRO A 72 6.61 11.81 -1.69
C PRO A 72 8.06 11.49 -2.06
N GLN A 73 8.68 12.36 -2.87
CA GLN A 73 10.01 12.20 -3.46
C GLN A 73 11.16 11.93 -2.45
N HIS A 74 10.93 12.16 -1.16
CA HIS A 74 11.92 11.90 -0.12
C HIS A 74 12.09 10.41 0.23
N CYS A 75 11.18 9.55 -0.26
CA CYS A 75 11.40 8.10 -0.30
C CYS A 75 12.37 7.73 -1.43
N ARG A 76 13.67 8.01 -1.27
CA ARG A 76 14.66 7.26 -2.06
C ARG A 76 14.59 5.79 -1.61
N PHE A 77 13.84 5.04 -2.40
CA PHE A 77 13.41 3.65 -2.29
C PHE A 77 14.51 2.62 -1.93
N THR A 78 15.79 3.00 -1.99
CA THR A 78 16.93 2.08 -1.88
C THR A 78 17.11 1.45 -0.49
N GLN A 79 16.67 2.11 0.59
CA GLN A 79 16.86 1.59 1.95
C GLN A 79 15.63 0.86 2.51
N PHE A 80 14.43 1.12 1.97
CA PHE A 80 13.18 0.49 2.43
C PHE A 80 12.89 -0.86 1.74
N CYS A 81 13.22 -0.98 0.44
CA CYS A 81 13.00 -2.20 -0.35
C CYS A 81 13.98 -3.34 -0.07
N TYR A 82 15.17 -3.05 0.49
CA TYR A 82 16.13 -4.11 0.80
C TYR A 82 15.67 -5.00 1.97
N ARG A 83 14.73 -4.52 2.79
CA ARG A 83 14.32 -5.21 4.04
C ARG A 83 12.83 -5.54 4.11
N SER A 84 11.98 -4.73 3.50
CA SER A 84 10.55 -5.01 3.35
C SER A 84 10.35 -5.46 1.92
N ARG A 85 9.85 -6.67 1.68
CA ARG A 85 9.58 -7.25 0.34
C ARG A 85 8.49 -6.49 -0.42
N LEU A 86 8.68 -5.21 -0.66
CA LEU A 86 7.96 -4.42 -1.65
C LEU A 86 8.90 -4.28 -2.85
N CYS A 87 9.07 -5.37 -3.59
CA CYS A 87 9.56 -5.36 -4.96
C CYS A 87 8.39 -5.74 -5.85
#